data_AF-G4CUW9-F1
#
_entry.id   AF-G4CUW9-F1
#
_cell.length_a   1.000
_cell.length_b   1.000
_cell.length_c   1.000
_cell.angle_alpha   90.00
_cell.angle_beta   90.00
_cell.angle_gamma   90.00
#
_symmetry.space_group_name_H-M   'P 1'
#
loop_
_entity.id
_entity.type
_entity.pdbx_description
1 polymer ?
#
loop_
_entity_poly.entity_id
_entity_poly.type
_entity_poly.pdbx_seq_one_letter_code
_entity_poly.pdbx_strand_id
1 'polypeptide(L)'
;MSISESILVIMSGDLLLFLLFFVGLVATTASLMRAQRQSREVEARRAKAIEAKVSQMRQETEEDVTTFGEALRDLDMEMIGKEVSAEGRKDWNMALDCYDRAKTLMAQDKGTRSIPLVTETLEEGRHSIACVQARANGEPIPKVRPPCFFDPAHGPSTTDVMYSPDGGVARKVPACAADAQRIQQGRSPWIRTVDVNGAQLPYWQAGPDYAPWVQGYYRRYESDPVISGLAVGGLGLVGLGLFSALFDDF
;
A
#
# COMPACT_ATOMS: atom_id res chain seq x y z
N MET A 1 53.83 65.30 15.06
CA MET A 1 52.85 64.23 15.37
C MET A 1 53.14 63.72 16.76
N SER A 2 52.26 64.05 17.69
CA SER A 2 52.39 63.70 19.11
C SER A 2 52.13 62.21 19.28
N ILE A 3 52.84 61.55 20.21
CA ILE A 3 52.67 60.13 20.56
C ILE A 3 51.19 59.80 20.87
N SER A 4 50.41 60.80 21.31
CA SER A 4 48.96 60.71 21.53
C SER A 4 48.10 60.51 20.27
N GLU A 5 48.46 61.11 19.13
CA GLU A 5 47.71 60.96 17.86
C GLU A 5 47.93 59.57 17.25
N SER A 6 49.15 59.04 17.34
CA SER A 6 49.48 57.69 16.89
C SER A 6 48.78 56.61 17.72
N ILE A 7 48.68 56.78 19.05
CA ILE A 7 47.96 55.86 19.93
C ILE A 7 46.45 55.88 19.64
N LEU A 8 45.86 57.06 19.40
CA LEU A 8 44.44 57.18 19.08
C LEU A 8 44.06 56.51 17.76
N VAL A 9 44.90 56.64 16.71
CA VAL A 9 44.67 55.99 15.41
C VAL A 9 44.80 54.46 15.50
N ILE A 10 45.77 53.95 16.26
CA ILE A 10 45.95 52.50 16.48
C ILE A 10 44.76 51.93 17.26
N MET A 11 44.34 52.58 18.34
CA MET A 11 43.16 52.16 19.13
C MET A 11 41.85 52.20 18.31
N SER A 12 41.73 53.15 17.38
CA SER A 12 40.58 53.24 16.47
C SER A 12 40.55 52.11 15.44
N GLY A 13 41.72 51.73 14.92
CA GLY A 13 41.87 50.61 13.98
C GLY A 13 41.57 49.26 14.63
N ASP A 14 42.06 49.02 15.84
CA ASP A 14 41.79 47.81 16.60
C ASP A 14 40.30 47.69 16.94
N LEU A 15 39.67 48.79 17.38
CA LEU A 15 38.23 48.82 17.65
C LEU A 15 37.40 48.49 16.40
N LEU A 16 37.79 49.00 15.22
CA LEU A 16 37.13 48.68 13.96
C LEU A 16 37.28 47.20 13.61
N LEU A 17 38.48 46.63 13.77
CA LEU A 17 38.74 45.19 13.54
C LEU A 17 37.92 44.31 14.49
N PHE A 18 37.82 44.67 15.77
CA PHE A 18 36.98 43.97 16.74
C PHE A 18 35.49 44.03 16.36
N LEU A 19 34.99 45.20 15.94
CA LEU A 19 33.59 45.35 15.51
C LEU A 19 33.30 44.50 14.27
N LEU A 20 34.18 44.51 13.27
CA LEU A 20 34.03 43.68 12.07
C LEU A 20 34.09 42.18 12.40
N PHE A 21 34.98 41.76 13.29
CA PHE A 21 35.05 40.39 13.78
C PHE A 21 33.76 39.98 14.49
N PHE A 22 33.23 40.81 15.39
CA PHE A 22 31.97 40.55 16.10
C PHE A 22 30.78 40.48 15.14
N VAL A 23 30.70 41.38 14.16
CA VAL A 23 29.65 41.34 13.12
C VAL A 23 29.76 40.06 12.29
N GLY A 24 30.97 39.65 11.90
CA GLY A 24 31.22 38.39 11.22
C GLY A 24 30.83 37.17 12.06
N LEU A 25 31.14 37.19 13.35
CA LEU A 25 30.78 36.12 14.30
C LEU A 25 29.25 36.01 14.49
N VAL A 26 28.56 37.14 14.63
CA VAL A 26 27.09 37.16 14.75
C VAL A 26 26.44 36.69 13.43
N ALA A 27 26.93 37.14 12.28
CA ALA A 27 26.39 36.73 10.98
C ALA A 27 26.59 35.23 10.71
N THR A 28 27.77 34.68 11.06
CA THR A 28 28.07 33.26 10.88
C THR A 28 27.25 32.38 11.82
N THR A 29 27.16 32.73 13.11
CA THR A 29 26.32 31.99 14.07
C THR A 29 24.84 32.02 13.72
N ALA A 30 24.30 33.18 13.30
CA ALA A 30 22.92 33.29 12.82
C ALA A 30 22.67 32.44 11.56
N SER A 31 23.63 32.39 10.63
CA SER A 31 23.54 31.58 9.41
C SER A 31 23.54 30.08 9.73
N LEU A 32 24.43 29.62 10.63
CA LEU A 32 24.46 28.23 11.09
C LEU A 32 23.17 27.84 11.82
N MET A 33 22.64 28.70 12.69
CA MET A 33 21.36 28.45 13.37
C MET A 33 20.19 28.34 12.39
N ARG A 34 20.14 29.18 11.35
CA ARG A 34 19.11 29.10 10.30
C ARG A 34 19.24 27.81 9.51
N ALA A 35 20.45 27.44 9.08
CA ALA A 35 20.69 26.19 8.37
C ALA A 35 20.28 24.96 9.20
N GLN A 36 20.61 24.96 10.51
CA GLN A 36 20.23 23.87 11.40
C GLN A 36 18.71 23.79 11.62
N ARG A 37 18.02 24.93 11.75
CA ARG A 37 16.55 24.97 11.83
C ARG A 37 15.91 24.46 10.54
N GLN A 38 16.41 24.89 9.38
CA GLN A 38 15.93 24.42 8.08
C GLN A 38 16.12 22.90 7.92
N SER A 39 17.28 22.34 8.32
CA SER A 39 17.50 20.89 8.30
C SER A 39 16.48 20.16 9.17
N ARG A 40 16.28 20.62 10.41
CA ARG A 40 15.31 20.02 11.34
C ARG A 40 13.87 20.11 10.82
N GLU A 41 13.49 21.24 10.20
CA GLU A 41 12.17 21.39 9.60
C GLU A 41 11.97 20.45 8.42
N VAL A 42 12.99 20.28 7.56
CA VAL A 42 12.94 19.34 6.43
C VAL A 42 12.86 17.90 6.93
N GLU A 43 13.67 17.53 7.92
CA GLU A 43 13.62 16.21 8.58
C GLU A 43 12.24 15.95 9.22
N ALA A 44 11.71 16.92 9.95
CA ALA A 44 10.38 16.81 10.57
C ALA A 44 9.27 16.67 9.53
N ARG A 45 9.34 17.41 8.40
CA ARG A 45 8.39 17.27 7.29
C ARG A 45 8.48 15.89 6.64
N ARG A 46 9.70 15.37 6.43
CA ARG A 46 9.92 14.03 5.89
C ARG A 46 9.38 12.95 6.83
N ALA A 47 9.66 13.06 8.13
CA ALA A 47 9.14 12.14 9.13
C ALA A 47 7.60 12.11 9.16
N LYS A 48 6.96 13.29 9.16
CA LYS A 48 5.50 13.39 9.07
C LYS A 48 4.92 12.80 7.79
N ALA A 49 5.58 12.99 6.65
CA ALA A 49 5.14 12.42 5.39
C ALA A 49 5.23 10.89 5.38
N ILE A 50 6.29 10.32 5.96
CA ILE A 50 6.45 8.86 6.12
C ILE A 50 5.38 8.33 7.07
N GLU A 51 5.18 8.97 8.22
CA GLU A 51 4.16 8.59 9.20
C GLU A 51 2.75 8.61 8.60
N ALA A 52 2.41 9.65 7.83
CA ALA A 52 1.13 9.73 7.14
C ALA A 52 0.91 8.56 6.17
N LYS A 53 1.92 8.22 5.35
CA LYS A 53 1.85 7.08 4.41
C LYS A 53 1.68 5.74 5.14
N VAL A 54 2.42 5.54 6.23
CA VAL A 54 2.29 4.34 7.07
C VAL A 54 0.89 4.26 7.66
N SER A 55 0.40 5.35 8.25
CA SER A 55 -0.92 5.40 8.86
C SER A 55 -2.02 5.10 7.84
N GLN A 56 -1.89 5.63 6.64
CA GLN A 56 -2.88 5.46 5.58
C GLN A 56 -2.96 3.99 5.12
N MET A 57 -1.83 3.38 4.73
CA MET A 57 -1.83 1.98 4.28
C MET A 57 -2.34 1.04 5.38
N ARG A 58 -2.01 1.34 6.65
CA ARG A 58 -2.56 0.59 7.78
C ARG A 58 -4.07 0.72 7.88
N GLN A 59 -4.61 1.93 7.81
CA GLN A 59 -6.05 2.16 7.86
C GLN A 59 -6.78 1.39 6.75
N GLU A 60 -6.27 1.44 5.52
CA GLU A 60 -6.82 0.70 4.38
C GLU A 60 -6.71 -0.82 4.55
N THR A 61 -5.67 -1.30 5.23
CA THR A 61 -5.53 -2.72 5.57
C THR A 61 -6.48 -3.13 6.72
N GLU A 62 -6.72 -2.24 7.69
CA GLU A 62 -7.72 -2.45 8.77
C GLU A 62 -9.15 -2.50 8.20
N GLU A 63 -9.43 -1.71 7.18
CA GLU A 63 -10.67 -1.79 6.40
C GLU A 63 -10.80 -3.15 5.72
N ASP A 64 -9.75 -3.67 5.07
CA ASP A 64 -9.79 -5.00 4.44
C ASP A 64 -10.08 -6.12 5.43
N VAL A 65 -9.53 -6.03 6.66
CA VAL A 65 -9.82 -6.98 7.74
C VAL A 65 -11.29 -6.88 8.17
N THR A 66 -11.83 -5.66 8.27
CA THR A 66 -13.25 -5.43 8.56
C THR A 66 -14.13 -6.05 7.48
N THR A 67 -13.86 -5.76 6.20
CA THR A 67 -14.59 -6.31 5.05
C THR A 67 -14.50 -7.83 4.99
N PHE A 68 -13.38 -8.42 5.39
CA PHE A 68 -13.27 -9.89 5.48
C PHE A 68 -14.14 -10.46 6.61
N GLY A 69 -14.19 -9.80 7.76
CA GLY A 69 -15.11 -10.17 8.85
C GLY A 69 -16.58 -10.08 8.43
N GLU A 70 -16.95 -9.09 7.62
CA GLU A 70 -18.29 -8.99 7.01
C GLU A 70 -18.57 -10.13 6.04
N ALA A 71 -17.61 -10.51 5.20
CA ALA A 71 -17.74 -11.65 4.30
C ALA A 71 -17.95 -12.98 5.06
N LEU A 72 -17.29 -13.17 6.21
CA LEU A 72 -17.52 -14.31 7.08
C LEU A 72 -18.93 -14.32 7.69
N ARG A 73 -19.44 -13.14 8.08
CA ARG A 73 -20.83 -13.00 8.56
C ARG A 73 -21.83 -13.31 7.44
N ASP A 74 -21.58 -12.86 6.22
CA ASP A 74 -22.44 -13.14 5.08
C ASP A 74 -22.39 -14.63 4.69
N LEU A 75 -21.23 -15.27 4.79
CA LEU A 75 -21.10 -16.72 4.66
C LEU A 75 -21.96 -17.45 5.69
N ASP A 76 -21.91 -17.05 6.97
CA ASP A 76 -22.73 -17.66 8.03
C ASP A 76 -24.23 -17.60 7.69
N MET A 77 -24.68 -16.43 7.23
CA MET A 77 -26.06 -16.22 6.79
C MET A 77 -26.43 -17.08 5.56
N GLU A 78 -25.53 -17.21 4.58
CA GLU A 78 -25.75 -18.03 3.39
C GLU A 78 -25.86 -19.53 3.71
N MET A 79 -25.16 -19.98 4.76
CA MET A 79 -25.08 -21.38 5.15
C MET A 79 -26.24 -21.83 6.07
N ILE A 80 -27.12 -20.91 6.46
CA ILE A 80 -28.31 -21.25 7.24
C ILE A 80 -29.16 -22.28 6.49
N GLY A 81 -29.40 -23.42 7.14
CA GLY A 81 -30.20 -24.51 6.58
C GLY A 81 -29.49 -25.37 5.53
N LYS A 82 -28.20 -25.10 5.23
CA LYS A 82 -27.37 -25.95 4.37
C LYS A 82 -26.61 -26.99 5.19
N GLU A 83 -26.50 -28.20 4.67
CA GLU A 83 -25.59 -29.22 5.24
C GLU A 83 -24.15 -28.94 4.78
N VAL A 84 -23.28 -28.57 5.73
CA VAL A 84 -21.85 -28.35 5.47
C VAL A 84 -21.09 -29.65 5.72
N SER A 85 -20.46 -30.20 4.68
CA SER A 85 -19.66 -31.44 4.78
C SER A 85 -18.48 -31.30 5.74
N ALA A 86 -17.84 -32.41 6.11
CA ALA A 86 -16.64 -32.39 6.95
C ALA A 86 -15.49 -31.58 6.31
N GLU A 87 -15.32 -31.69 5.00
CA GLU A 87 -14.36 -30.88 4.22
C GLU A 87 -14.77 -29.41 4.19
N GLY A 88 -16.07 -29.11 4.00
CA GLY A 88 -16.56 -27.73 4.07
C GLY A 88 -16.34 -27.09 5.44
N ARG A 89 -16.44 -27.87 6.53
CA ARG A 89 -16.13 -27.39 7.88
C ARG A 89 -14.64 -27.11 8.07
N LYS A 90 -13.75 -27.88 7.42
CA LYS A 90 -12.30 -27.58 7.43
C LYS A 90 -12.00 -26.26 6.72
N ASP A 91 -12.59 -26.05 5.54
CA ASP A 91 -12.41 -24.81 4.77
C ASP A 91 -12.99 -23.61 5.54
N TRP A 92 -14.12 -23.79 6.23
CA TRP A 92 -14.69 -22.75 7.11
C TRP A 92 -13.74 -22.39 8.24
N ASN A 93 -13.23 -23.39 8.97
CA ASN A 93 -12.28 -23.14 10.06
C ASN A 93 -11.03 -22.43 9.56
N MET A 94 -10.52 -22.79 8.38
CA MET A 94 -9.40 -22.08 7.76
C MET A 94 -9.72 -20.59 7.52
N ALA A 95 -10.93 -20.27 7.05
CA ALA A 95 -11.34 -18.87 6.86
C ALA A 95 -11.41 -18.08 8.18
N LEU A 96 -11.88 -18.71 9.27
CA LEU A 96 -11.89 -18.12 10.62
C LEU A 96 -10.47 -17.92 11.17
N ASP A 97 -9.60 -18.93 11.00
CA ASP A 97 -8.20 -18.87 11.41
C ASP A 97 -7.46 -17.74 10.68
N CYS A 98 -7.75 -17.53 9.38
CA CYS A 98 -7.23 -16.41 8.61
C CYS A 98 -7.67 -15.07 9.20
N TYR A 99 -8.93 -14.92 9.60
CA TYR A 99 -9.42 -13.68 10.22
C TYR A 99 -8.72 -13.39 11.56
N ASP A 100 -8.57 -14.40 12.41
CA ASP A 100 -7.88 -14.25 13.69
C ASP A 100 -6.39 -13.95 13.52
N ARG A 101 -5.73 -14.60 12.55
CA ARG A 101 -4.34 -14.33 12.18
C ARG A 101 -4.17 -12.91 11.66
N ALA A 102 -5.05 -12.44 10.77
CA ALA A 102 -5.00 -11.08 10.23
C ALA A 102 -5.12 -10.01 11.33
N LYS A 103 -6.08 -10.16 12.26
CA LYS A 103 -6.20 -9.28 13.44
C LYS A 103 -4.95 -9.30 14.31
N THR A 104 -4.38 -10.48 14.55
CA THR A 104 -3.17 -10.65 15.36
C THR A 104 -1.98 -9.93 14.73
N LEU A 105 -1.76 -10.12 13.42
CA LEU A 105 -0.69 -9.46 12.68
C LEU A 105 -0.82 -7.93 12.68
N MET A 106 -2.05 -7.41 12.55
CA MET A 106 -2.32 -5.97 12.61
C MET A 106 -2.10 -5.37 14.01
N ALA A 107 -2.28 -6.17 15.07
CA ALA A 107 -2.02 -5.76 16.44
C ALA A 107 -0.53 -5.75 16.80
N GLN A 108 0.25 -6.69 16.26
CA GLN A 108 1.68 -6.88 16.58
C GLN A 108 2.61 -5.82 15.99
N ASP A 109 2.28 -5.28 14.82
CA ASP A 109 3.06 -4.24 14.17
C ASP A 109 2.25 -2.96 14.05
N LYS A 110 2.86 -1.80 14.35
CA LYS A 110 2.29 -0.47 14.10
C LYS A 110 2.86 0.19 12.83
N GLY A 111 3.82 -0.48 12.17
CA GLY A 111 4.33 -0.10 10.86
C GLY A 111 3.64 -0.87 9.73
N THR A 112 4.37 -1.04 8.63
CA THR A 112 3.94 -1.73 7.41
C THR A 112 4.56 -3.12 7.22
N ARG A 113 5.39 -3.60 8.16
CA ARG A 113 6.12 -4.87 8.01
C ARG A 113 5.19 -6.08 7.98
N SER A 114 4.10 -6.03 8.75
CA SER A 114 3.10 -7.11 8.76
C SER A 114 2.10 -7.03 7.61
N ILE A 115 2.01 -5.92 6.87
CA ILE A 115 0.96 -5.72 5.85
C ILE A 115 0.97 -6.78 4.74
N PRO A 116 2.13 -7.20 4.18
CA PRO A 116 2.15 -8.29 3.21
C PRO A 116 1.58 -9.60 3.79
N LEU A 117 1.93 -9.93 5.03
CA LEU A 117 1.42 -11.15 5.69
C LEU A 117 -0.07 -11.06 5.97
N VAL A 118 -0.58 -9.88 6.31
CA VAL A 118 -2.02 -9.65 6.54
C VAL A 118 -2.79 -9.86 5.25
N THR A 119 -2.39 -9.18 4.17
CA THR A 119 -3.09 -9.25 2.88
C THR A 119 -3.01 -10.64 2.23
N GLU A 120 -1.88 -11.35 2.37
CA GLU A 120 -1.77 -12.77 2.01
C GLU A 120 -2.75 -13.64 2.81
N THR A 121 -2.83 -13.44 4.13
CA THR A 121 -3.77 -14.18 5.00
C THR A 121 -5.22 -13.92 4.60
N LEU A 122 -5.57 -12.68 4.21
CA LEU A 122 -6.92 -12.35 3.74
C LEU A 122 -7.22 -13.03 2.38
N GLU A 123 -6.24 -13.12 1.48
CA GLU A 123 -6.35 -13.85 0.23
C GLU A 123 -6.66 -15.34 0.45
N GLU A 124 -5.88 -15.99 1.33
CA GLU A 124 -6.08 -17.39 1.73
C GLU A 124 -7.48 -17.62 2.33
N GLY A 125 -7.91 -16.68 3.20
CA GLY A 125 -9.23 -16.70 3.82
C GLY A 125 -10.36 -16.59 2.79
N ARG A 126 -10.24 -15.71 1.80
CA ARG A 126 -11.25 -15.54 0.74
C ARG A 126 -11.33 -16.75 -0.19
N HIS A 127 -10.20 -17.38 -0.50
CA HIS A 127 -10.22 -18.66 -1.21
C HIS A 127 -10.95 -19.74 -0.40
N SER A 128 -10.73 -19.78 0.92
CA SER A 128 -11.40 -20.72 1.82
C SER A 128 -12.92 -20.51 1.87
N ILE A 129 -13.40 -19.25 1.92
CA ILE A 129 -14.83 -18.92 1.79
C ILE A 129 -15.41 -19.49 0.49
N ALA A 130 -14.73 -19.29 -0.64
CA ALA A 130 -15.17 -19.80 -1.94
C ALA A 130 -15.24 -21.34 -1.98
N CYS A 131 -14.31 -22.02 -1.29
CA CYS A 131 -14.34 -23.49 -1.14
C CYS A 131 -15.54 -23.96 -0.31
N VAL A 132 -15.89 -23.26 0.79
CA VAL A 132 -17.10 -23.56 1.57
C VAL A 132 -18.36 -23.45 0.71
N GLN A 133 -18.49 -22.33 -0.01
CA GLN A 133 -19.63 -22.07 -0.89
C GLN A 133 -19.74 -23.15 -1.98
N ALA A 134 -18.64 -23.47 -2.66
CA ALA A 134 -18.64 -24.48 -3.71
C ALA A 134 -19.08 -25.85 -3.18
N ARG A 135 -18.58 -26.28 -2.02
CA ARG A 135 -19.00 -27.56 -1.40
C ARG A 135 -20.47 -27.57 -1.02
N ALA A 136 -20.94 -26.49 -0.39
CA ALA A 136 -22.32 -26.38 0.04
C ALA A 136 -23.31 -26.38 -1.14
N ASN A 137 -22.87 -25.89 -2.31
CA ASN A 137 -23.69 -25.82 -3.52
C ASN A 137 -23.45 -27.00 -4.48
N GLY A 138 -22.56 -27.95 -4.16
CA GLY A 138 -22.21 -29.06 -5.05
C GLY A 138 -21.47 -28.62 -6.32
N GLU A 139 -20.81 -27.47 -6.28
CA GLU A 139 -20.05 -26.89 -7.38
C GLU A 139 -18.59 -27.38 -7.36
N PRO A 140 -17.86 -27.30 -8.49
CA PRO A 140 -16.44 -27.59 -8.53
C PRO A 140 -15.65 -26.72 -7.56
N ILE A 141 -14.71 -27.31 -6.82
CA ILE A 141 -13.83 -26.58 -5.92
C ILE A 141 -13.00 -25.54 -6.71
N PRO A 142 -12.99 -24.27 -6.29
CA PRO A 142 -12.21 -23.24 -6.97
C PRO A 142 -10.75 -23.62 -7.08
N LYS A 143 -10.14 -23.36 -8.25
CA LYS A 143 -8.69 -23.47 -8.40
C LYS A 143 -8.02 -22.31 -7.67
N VAL A 144 -6.84 -22.58 -7.13
CA VAL A 144 -5.95 -21.52 -6.63
C VAL A 144 -5.53 -20.65 -7.81
N ARG A 145 -5.94 -19.39 -7.79
CA ARG A 145 -5.76 -18.37 -8.84
C ARG A 145 -5.55 -17.03 -8.18
N PRO A 146 -4.89 -16.06 -8.85
CA PRO A 146 -4.80 -14.70 -8.33
C PRO A 146 -6.19 -14.15 -7.96
N PRO A 147 -6.28 -13.27 -6.95
CA PRO A 147 -7.53 -12.63 -6.59
C PRO A 147 -8.01 -11.71 -7.73
N CYS A 148 -9.26 -11.21 -7.64
CA CYS A 148 -9.75 -10.24 -8.60
C CYS A 148 -8.82 -9.02 -8.67
N PHE A 149 -8.37 -8.68 -9.88
CA PHE A 149 -7.49 -7.55 -10.13
C PHE A 149 -8.14 -6.22 -9.77
N PHE A 150 -9.46 -6.07 -9.96
CA PHE A 150 -10.16 -4.82 -9.72
C PHE A 150 -10.30 -4.52 -8.22
N ASP A 151 -10.54 -5.54 -7.43
CA ASP A 151 -10.53 -5.48 -5.97
C ASP A 151 -10.27 -6.89 -5.40
N PRO A 152 -9.13 -7.13 -4.73
CA PRO A 152 -8.87 -8.41 -4.08
C PRO A 152 -9.93 -8.83 -3.05
N ALA A 153 -10.70 -7.87 -2.50
CA ALA A 153 -11.79 -8.17 -1.60
C ALA A 153 -12.92 -8.98 -2.25
N HIS A 154 -13.05 -8.96 -3.58
CA HIS A 154 -14.02 -9.79 -4.30
C HIS A 154 -13.68 -11.29 -4.27
N GLY A 155 -12.49 -11.67 -3.80
CA GLY A 155 -12.06 -13.06 -3.70
C GLY A 155 -11.41 -13.60 -4.99
N PRO A 156 -11.35 -14.95 -5.15
CA PRO A 156 -10.59 -15.57 -6.23
C PRO A 156 -11.15 -15.22 -7.61
N SER A 157 -10.27 -15.01 -8.58
CA SER A 157 -10.68 -14.84 -9.97
C SER A 157 -11.22 -16.14 -10.58
N THR A 158 -12.22 -16.03 -11.44
CA THR A 158 -12.80 -17.17 -12.17
C THR A 158 -12.37 -17.22 -13.63
N THR A 159 -11.94 -16.08 -14.17
CA THR A 159 -11.51 -15.95 -15.57
C THR A 159 -10.53 -14.80 -15.75
N ASP A 160 -9.89 -14.72 -16.91
CA ASP A 160 -9.07 -13.58 -17.32
C ASP A 160 -9.84 -12.75 -18.35
N VAL A 161 -9.86 -11.44 -18.17
CA VAL A 161 -10.55 -10.51 -19.08
C VAL A 161 -9.57 -9.51 -19.68
N MET A 162 -9.85 -9.06 -20.91
CA MET A 162 -9.14 -7.92 -21.49
C MET A 162 -9.66 -6.63 -20.87
N TYR A 163 -8.78 -5.87 -20.24
CA TYR A 163 -9.09 -4.59 -19.62
C TYR A 163 -8.08 -3.52 -20.05
N SER A 164 -8.59 -2.33 -20.33
CA SER A 164 -7.78 -1.15 -20.62
C SER A 164 -8.18 -0.03 -19.67
N PRO A 165 -7.28 0.46 -18.79
CA PRO A 165 -7.51 1.69 -18.07
C PRO A 165 -7.67 2.88 -19.05
N ASP A 166 -8.28 3.97 -18.59
CA ASP A 166 -8.38 5.20 -19.37
C ASP A 166 -6.99 5.69 -19.81
N GLY A 167 -6.81 5.87 -21.11
CA GLY A 167 -5.50 6.24 -21.71
C GLY A 167 -4.42 5.16 -21.63
N GLY A 168 -4.75 3.96 -21.12
CA GLY A 168 -3.85 2.82 -21.00
C GLY A 168 -3.93 1.86 -22.18
N VAL A 169 -3.05 0.86 -22.16
CA VAL A 169 -3.05 -0.26 -23.12
C VAL A 169 -3.85 -1.43 -22.55
N ALA A 170 -4.68 -2.05 -23.41
CA ALA A 170 -5.45 -3.25 -23.10
C ALA A 170 -4.53 -4.42 -22.75
N ARG A 171 -4.85 -5.11 -21.64
CA ARG A 171 -4.09 -6.26 -21.12
C ARG A 171 -5.03 -7.26 -20.46
N LYS A 172 -4.59 -8.52 -20.36
CA LYS A 172 -5.32 -9.51 -19.57
C LYS A 172 -5.16 -9.21 -18.09
N VAL A 173 -6.26 -9.34 -17.33
CA VAL A 173 -6.27 -9.26 -15.87
C VAL A 173 -7.17 -10.36 -15.30
N PRO A 174 -6.83 -10.96 -14.14
CA PRO A 174 -7.70 -11.92 -13.46
C PRO A 174 -8.93 -11.19 -12.90
N ALA A 175 -10.13 -11.72 -13.11
CA ALA A 175 -11.38 -11.11 -12.64
C ALA A 175 -12.28 -12.13 -11.94
N CYS A 176 -12.97 -11.70 -10.88
CA CYS A 176 -14.09 -12.46 -10.31
C CYS A 176 -15.25 -12.52 -11.31
N ALA A 177 -16.21 -13.42 -11.07
CA ALA A 177 -17.35 -13.60 -11.95
C ALA A 177 -18.15 -12.30 -12.15
N ALA A 178 -18.33 -11.50 -11.08
CA ALA A 178 -19.10 -10.27 -11.13
C ALA A 178 -18.43 -9.19 -12.00
N ASP A 179 -17.14 -8.91 -11.81
CA ASP A 179 -16.43 -7.92 -12.61
C ASP A 179 -16.23 -8.37 -14.06
N ALA A 180 -16.00 -9.68 -14.27
CA ALA A 180 -15.95 -10.23 -15.62
C ALA A 180 -17.25 -9.99 -16.38
N GLN A 181 -18.41 -10.19 -15.73
CA GLN A 181 -19.72 -9.92 -16.31
C GLN A 181 -19.92 -8.41 -16.61
N ARG A 182 -19.47 -7.53 -15.70
CA ARG A 182 -19.55 -6.07 -15.92
C ARG A 182 -18.78 -5.65 -17.16
N ILE A 183 -17.54 -6.11 -17.32
CA ILE A 183 -16.72 -5.82 -18.49
C ILE A 183 -17.34 -6.35 -19.78
N GLN A 184 -17.84 -7.59 -19.78
CA GLN A 184 -18.52 -8.16 -20.95
C GLN A 184 -19.74 -7.34 -21.39
N GLN A 185 -20.39 -6.67 -20.44
CA GLN A 185 -21.54 -5.79 -20.69
C GLN A 185 -21.14 -4.34 -20.98
N GLY A 186 -19.86 -4.04 -21.13
CA GLY A 186 -19.36 -2.67 -21.34
C GLY A 186 -19.53 -1.74 -20.14
N ARG A 187 -19.70 -2.30 -18.93
CA ARG A 187 -19.81 -1.54 -17.67
C ARG A 187 -18.45 -1.50 -16.96
N SER A 188 -18.17 -0.39 -16.28
CA SER A 188 -16.96 -0.27 -15.45
C SER A 188 -16.98 -1.33 -14.33
N PRO A 189 -15.87 -2.04 -14.08
CA PRO A 189 -15.76 -2.96 -12.94
C PRO A 189 -15.80 -2.18 -11.62
N TRP A 190 -15.96 -2.89 -10.51
CA TRP A 190 -15.83 -2.29 -9.18
C TRP A 190 -14.36 -2.26 -8.80
N ILE A 191 -13.76 -1.08 -8.97
CA ILE A 191 -12.33 -0.88 -8.75
C ILE A 191 -12.10 -0.38 -7.34
N ARG A 192 -11.23 -1.06 -6.59
CA ARG A 192 -10.71 -0.56 -5.32
C ARG A 192 -9.91 0.72 -5.57
N THR A 193 -10.33 1.80 -4.93
CA THR A 193 -9.58 3.06 -4.88
C THR A 193 -8.95 3.25 -3.52
N VAL A 194 -7.84 3.97 -3.51
CA VAL A 194 -7.09 4.34 -2.31
C VAL A 194 -6.77 5.84 -2.39
N ASP A 195 -6.54 6.46 -1.24
CA ASP A 195 -6.17 7.88 -1.23
C ASP A 195 -4.74 8.06 -1.76
N VAL A 196 -4.52 9.00 -2.66
CA VAL A 196 -3.18 9.35 -3.13
C VAL A 196 -3.09 10.85 -3.17
N ASN A 197 -2.53 11.43 -2.11
CA ASN A 197 -2.43 12.87 -1.92
C ASN A 197 -3.80 13.58 -2.00
N GLY A 198 -4.84 13.00 -1.41
CA GLY A 198 -6.20 13.56 -1.38
C GLY A 198 -7.06 13.27 -2.61
N ALA A 199 -6.57 12.45 -3.55
CA ALA A 199 -7.35 11.96 -4.68
C ALA A 199 -7.60 10.45 -4.56
N GLN A 200 -8.83 10.00 -4.81
CA GLN A 200 -9.16 8.59 -4.89
C GLN A 200 -8.74 8.04 -6.25
N LEU A 201 -7.70 7.22 -6.26
CA LEU A 201 -7.16 6.58 -7.46
C LEU A 201 -7.22 5.07 -7.34
N PRO A 202 -7.32 4.30 -8.45
CA PRO A 202 -7.17 2.86 -8.39
C PRO A 202 -5.88 2.44 -7.67
N TYR A 203 -5.94 1.40 -6.82
CA TYR A 203 -4.81 1.04 -5.95
C TYR A 203 -3.49 0.85 -6.69
N TRP A 204 -3.53 0.37 -7.94
CA TRP A 204 -2.35 0.17 -8.77
C TRP A 204 -1.64 1.46 -9.21
N GLN A 205 -2.24 2.63 -8.95
CA GLN A 205 -1.66 3.96 -9.15
C GLN A 205 -1.11 4.59 -7.86
N ALA A 206 -1.18 3.89 -6.72
CA ALA A 206 -0.74 4.42 -5.41
C ALA A 206 0.78 4.63 -5.29
N GLY A 207 1.55 4.12 -6.25
CA GLY A 207 3.00 4.24 -6.27
C GLY A 207 3.71 3.22 -5.36
N PRO A 208 5.06 3.20 -5.38
CA PRO A 208 5.85 2.13 -4.80
C PRO A 208 5.71 2.01 -3.28
N ASP A 209 5.35 3.09 -2.59
CA ASP A 209 5.12 3.04 -1.15
C ASP A 209 3.97 2.09 -0.77
N TYR A 210 3.04 1.82 -1.69
CA TYR A 210 1.92 0.89 -1.49
C TYR A 210 2.28 -0.59 -1.80
N ALA A 211 3.53 -0.87 -2.19
CA ALA A 211 3.98 -2.21 -2.57
C ALA A 211 3.72 -3.28 -1.49
N PRO A 212 3.91 -3.04 -0.18
CA PRO A 212 3.68 -4.07 0.83
C PRO A 212 2.25 -4.64 0.80
N TRP A 213 1.25 -3.82 0.52
CA TRP A 213 -0.15 -4.25 0.41
C TRP A 213 -0.36 -5.13 -0.83
N VAL A 214 0.20 -4.75 -1.99
CA VAL A 214 0.05 -5.53 -3.22
C VAL A 214 0.84 -6.85 -3.16
N GLN A 215 2.02 -6.84 -2.53
CA GLN A 215 2.86 -8.02 -2.39
C GLN A 215 2.15 -9.18 -1.71
N GLY A 216 1.40 -8.95 -0.64
CA GLY A 216 0.70 -10.03 0.04
C GLY A 216 -0.38 -10.70 -0.82
N TYR A 217 -1.13 -9.92 -1.60
CA TYR A 217 -2.15 -10.48 -2.49
C TYR A 217 -1.59 -11.23 -3.71
N TYR A 218 -0.43 -10.83 -4.23
CA TYR A 218 0.02 -11.27 -5.56
C TYR A 218 1.35 -12.02 -5.60
N ARG A 219 2.20 -11.95 -4.56
CA ARG A 219 3.54 -12.60 -4.58
C ARG A 219 3.45 -14.11 -4.81
N ARG A 220 2.48 -14.80 -4.20
CA ARG A 220 2.23 -16.23 -4.42
C ARG A 220 1.98 -16.59 -5.89
N TYR A 221 1.57 -15.59 -6.68
CA TYR A 221 1.18 -15.73 -8.07
C TYR A 221 2.19 -15.10 -9.05
N GLU A 222 3.42 -14.81 -8.62
CA GLU A 222 4.45 -14.19 -9.46
C GLU A 222 4.79 -14.98 -10.74
N SER A 223 4.57 -16.30 -10.72
CA SER A 223 4.74 -17.20 -11.87
C SER A 223 3.49 -17.36 -12.74
N ASP A 224 2.35 -16.76 -12.35
CA ASP A 224 1.15 -16.72 -13.18
C ASP A 224 1.39 -15.79 -14.38
N PRO A 225 1.22 -16.25 -15.64
CA PRO A 225 1.54 -15.45 -16.82
C PRO A 225 0.81 -14.11 -16.91
N VAL A 226 -0.40 -14.01 -16.33
CA VAL A 226 -1.15 -12.76 -16.30
C VAL A 226 -0.50 -11.81 -15.30
N ILE A 227 -0.18 -12.27 -14.09
CA ILE A 227 0.47 -11.46 -13.05
C ILE A 227 1.87 -11.02 -13.48
N SER A 228 2.70 -11.94 -14.01
CA SER A 228 4.03 -11.58 -14.54
C SER A 228 3.89 -10.57 -15.69
N GLY A 229 2.89 -10.74 -16.55
CA GLY A 229 2.59 -9.80 -17.64
C GLY A 229 2.21 -8.39 -17.16
N LEU A 230 1.50 -8.27 -16.04
CA LEU A 230 1.17 -6.96 -15.44
C LEU A 230 2.42 -6.24 -14.93
N ALA A 231 3.38 -6.97 -14.36
CA ALA A 231 4.63 -6.40 -13.86
C ALA A 231 5.56 -5.94 -14.98
N VAL A 232 5.67 -6.71 -16.07
CA VAL A 232 6.46 -6.34 -17.27
C VAL A 232 5.82 -5.15 -18.00
N GLY A 233 4.48 -5.12 -18.08
CA GLY A 233 3.73 -4.04 -18.71
C GLY A 233 3.75 -2.71 -17.93
N GLY A 234 4.15 -2.73 -16.66
CA GLY A 234 4.26 -1.53 -15.80
C GLY A 234 5.40 -0.58 -16.19
N LEU A 235 6.36 -1.01 -17.01
CA LEU A 235 7.52 -0.23 -17.45
C LEU A 235 7.18 0.87 -18.48
N GLY A 236 5.98 0.86 -19.06
CA GLY A 236 5.52 1.86 -20.03
C GLY A 236 4.53 2.86 -19.43
N LEU A 237 5.02 4.00 -18.94
CA LEU A 237 4.38 5.30 -18.64
C LEU A 237 2.95 5.42 -18.06
N VAL A 238 2.10 4.39 -17.94
CA VAL A 238 0.74 4.50 -17.42
C VAL A 238 0.34 3.24 -16.63
N GLY A 239 0.42 3.38 -15.31
CA GLY A 239 -0.65 2.88 -14.43
C GLY A 239 -0.57 1.44 -13.92
N LEU A 240 0.54 0.71 -14.01
CA LEU A 240 0.71 -0.56 -13.26
C LEU A 240 2.13 -0.75 -12.68
N GLY A 241 2.94 0.31 -12.59
CA GLY A 241 4.31 0.21 -12.07
C GLY A 241 4.40 -0.39 -10.65
N LEU A 242 3.29 -0.36 -9.90
CA LEU A 242 3.16 -1.03 -8.61
C LEU A 242 3.35 -2.56 -8.69
N PHE A 243 2.94 -3.21 -9.78
CA PHE A 243 3.12 -4.66 -9.95
C PHE A 243 4.58 -5.05 -10.22
N SER A 244 5.42 -4.11 -10.70
CA SER A 244 6.86 -4.37 -10.80
C SER A 244 7.50 -4.60 -9.42
N ALA A 245 6.96 -3.99 -8.36
CA ALA A 245 7.43 -4.16 -6.99
C ALA A 245 7.16 -5.56 -6.40
N LEU A 246 6.49 -6.46 -7.13
CA LEU A 246 6.38 -7.87 -6.77
C LEU A 246 7.73 -8.60 -6.89
N PHE A 247 8.61 -8.12 -7.76
CA PHE A 247 9.86 -8.78 -8.16
C PHE A 247 11.12 -8.10 -7.60
N ASP A 248 10.95 -7.06 -6.80
CA ASP A 248 12.06 -6.39 -6.12
C ASP A 248 12.41 -7.16 -4.83
N ASP A 249 13.66 -7.63 -4.71
CA ASP A 249 14.21 -8.19 -3.48
C ASP A 249 14.48 -7.05 -2.46
N PHE A 250 14.01 -7.20 -1.22
CA PHE A 250 14.29 -6.29 -0.09
C PHE A 250 15.21 -6.93 0.95
#